data_AF-A0A7S4QCG4-F1
#
_entry.id   AF-A0A7S4QCG4-F1
#
_cell.length_a   1.000
_cell.length_b   1.000
_cell.length_c   1.000
_cell.angle_alpha   90.00
_cell.angle_beta   90.00
_cell.angle_gamma   90.00
#
_symmetry.space_group_name_H-M   'P 1'
#
loop_
_entity.id
_entity.type
_entity.pdbx_description
1 polymer ?
#
loop_
_entity_poly.entity_id
_entity_poly.type
_entity_poly.pdbx_seq_one_letter_code
_entity_poly.pdbx_strand_id
1 'polypeptide(L)'
;SAQGPVSPKLTPPEHLFSHLSAQSSSIMSMSLAPHPVGIKFWTSLWRENKDLSYAEIHAKFQNWYGNTFHRNLGRYFYAHRCGRMGTFAPMVVFLVGFKVATMYYGTLRDLNAAQEAAAAYGQGGYKNNPVPK
;
A
#
# COMPACT_ATOMS: atom_id res chain seq x y z
N SER A 1 0.38 2.16 -87.64
CA SER A 1 0.45 3.26 -86.66
C SER A 1 -0.13 2.76 -85.37
N ALA A 2 0.71 2.62 -84.34
CA ALA A 2 0.37 2.00 -83.06
C ALA A 2 -0.06 3.09 -82.06
N GLN A 3 -1.15 2.85 -81.33
CA GLN A 3 -1.42 3.44 -80.01
C GLN A 3 -2.43 2.54 -79.29
N GLY A 4 -2.01 2.05 -78.12
CA GLY A 4 -2.63 0.99 -77.34
C GLY A 4 -3.78 1.45 -76.42
N PRO A 5 -4.28 0.54 -75.57
CA PRO A 5 -5.55 0.69 -74.85
C PRO A 5 -5.47 1.69 -73.69
N VAL A 6 -6.51 2.51 -73.55
CA VAL A 6 -6.69 3.43 -72.42
C VAL A 6 -7.32 2.66 -71.25
N SER A 7 -6.49 2.28 -70.27
CA SER A 7 -6.95 1.70 -69.01
C SER A 7 -7.68 2.75 -68.14
N PRO A 8 -8.81 2.39 -67.51
CA PRO A 8 -9.49 3.26 -66.57
C PRO A 8 -8.67 3.43 -65.28
N LYS A 9 -8.54 4.68 -64.82
CA LYS A 9 -7.94 5.08 -63.54
C LYS A 9 -8.57 4.31 -62.38
N LEU A 10 -7.82 3.40 -61.76
CA LEU A 10 -8.11 2.89 -60.42
C LEU A 10 -7.89 4.03 -59.42
N THR A 11 -8.97 4.54 -58.83
CA THR A 11 -8.90 5.31 -57.58
C THR A 11 -8.71 4.32 -56.42
N PRO A 12 -7.69 4.49 -55.55
CA PRO A 12 -7.52 3.65 -54.39
C PRO A 12 -8.65 3.91 -53.35
N PRO A 13 -9.16 2.89 -52.65
CA PRO A 13 -10.17 3.07 -51.63
C PRO A 13 -9.54 3.63 -50.35
N GLU A 14 -9.61 4.96 -50.15
CA GLU A 14 -9.16 5.64 -48.92
C GLU A 14 -10.08 5.40 -47.70
N HIS A 15 -11.07 4.51 -47.80
CA HIS A 15 -12.02 4.23 -46.71
C HIS A 15 -11.68 2.97 -45.89
N LEU A 16 -10.55 2.30 -46.14
CA LEU A 16 -10.21 1.02 -45.51
C LEU A 16 -9.08 1.07 -44.46
N PHE A 17 -8.63 2.27 -44.06
CA PHE A 17 -7.55 2.44 -43.06
C PHE A 17 -7.91 3.34 -41.86
N SER A 18 -9.19 3.68 -41.66
CA SER A 18 -9.61 4.52 -40.51
C SER A 18 -10.04 3.75 -39.25
N HIS A 19 -10.03 2.41 -39.26
CA HIS A 19 -10.46 1.60 -38.10
C HIS A 19 -9.34 1.14 -37.16
N LEU A 20 -8.11 1.64 -37.32
CA LEU A 20 -6.94 1.23 -36.53
C LEU A 20 -6.38 2.33 -35.60
N SER A 21 -7.21 3.27 -35.15
CA SER A 21 -6.83 4.21 -34.10
C SER A 21 -7.93 4.43 -33.05
N ALA A 22 -8.40 3.33 -32.47
CA ALA A 22 -9.00 3.39 -31.15
C ALA A 22 -8.44 2.21 -30.34
N GLN A 23 -7.14 2.30 -30.02
CA GLN A 23 -6.66 1.67 -28.80
C GLN A 23 -7.61 2.17 -27.70
N SER A 24 -8.48 1.27 -27.26
CA SER A 24 -9.15 1.37 -25.99
C SER A 24 -8.04 1.55 -24.97
N SER A 25 -7.72 2.81 -24.65
CA SER A 25 -7.14 3.16 -23.38
C SER A 25 -8.22 2.75 -22.39
N SER A 26 -8.19 1.47 -22.01
CA SER A 26 -8.88 1.02 -20.84
C SER A 26 -8.53 2.06 -19.80
N ILE A 27 -9.56 2.74 -19.32
CA ILE A 27 -9.47 3.58 -18.16
C ILE A 27 -8.96 2.62 -17.10
N MET A 28 -7.63 2.57 -16.94
CA MET A 28 -6.98 2.02 -15.77
C MET A 28 -7.27 3.04 -14.67
N SER A 29 -8.56 3.15 -14.33
CA SER A 29 -8.98 3.49 -12.99
C SER A 29 -8.41 2.35 -12.17
N MET A 30 -7.14 2.50 -11.80
CA MET A 30 -6.57 1.86 -10.64
C MET A 30 -7.45 2.37 -9.52
N SER A 31 -8.57 1.68 -9.30
CA SER A 31 -9.35 1.78 -8.10
C SER A 31 -8.36 1.37 -7.04
N LEU A 32 -7.64 2.35 -6.49
CA LEU A 32 -6.76 2.14 -5.36
C LEU A 32 -7.63 1.41 -4.36
N ALA A 33 -7.27 0.15 -4.08
CA ALA A 33 -8.00 -0.67 -3.13
C ALA A 33 -8.29 0.23 -1.92
N PRO A 34 -9.56 0.32 -1.47
CA PRO A 34 -9.97 1.32 -0.50
C PRO A 34 -9.04 1.25 0.69
N HIS A 35 -8.09 2.19 0.74
CA HIS A 35 -7.13 2.25 1.81
C HIS A 35 -7.94 2.58 3.06
N PRO A 36 -7.71 1.93 4.21
CA PRO A 36 -8.53 2.13 5.40
C PRO A 36 -8.61 3.60 5.85
N VAL A 37 -7.65 4.41 5.42
CA VAL A 37 -7.56 5.85 5.71
C VAL A 37 -8.02 6.75 4.54
N GLY A 38 -8.33 6.17 3.37
CA GLY A 38 -8.83 6.85 2.17
C GLY A 38 -7.80 7.72 1.43
N ILE A 39 -8.03 7.98 0.14
CA ILE A 39 -7.17 8.84 -0.70
C ILE A 39 -7.08 10.29 -0.16
N LYS A 40 -8.15 10.76 0.49
CA LYS A 40 -8.23 12.10 1.07
C LYS A 40 -7.19 12.32 2.18
N PHE A 41 -6.90 11.30 2.98
CA PHE A 41 -5.87 11.37 4.02
C PHE A 41 -4.48 11.59 3.43
N TRP A 42 -4.12 10.82 2.40
CA TRP A 42 -2.81 10.96 1.76
C TRP A 42 -2.65 12.30 1.05
N THR A 43 -3.70 12.75 0.36
CA THR A 43 -3.69 14.05 -0.33
C THR A 43 -3.71 15.24 0.62
N SER A 44 -4.34 15.15 1.80
CA SER A 44 -4.22 16.19 2.84
C SER A 44 -2.83 16.20 3.45
N LEU A 45 -2.29 15.03 3.81
CA LEU A 45 -0.94 14.89 4.37
C LEU A 45 0.12 15.45 3.44
N TRP A 46 0.04 15.15 2.13
CA TRP A 46 0.93 15.74 1.13
C TRP A 46 0.79 17.27 1.08
N ARG A 47 -0.44 17.78 0.92
CA ARG A 47 -0.71 19.22 0.78
C ARG A 47 -0.19 20.03 1.96
N GLU A 48 -0.31 19.49 3.17
CA GLU A 48 0.08 20.17 4.41
C GLU A 48 1.59 20.14 4.71
N ASN A 49 2.37 19.30 4.01
CA ASN A 49 3.78 19.08 4.32
C ASN A 49 4.72 19.22 3.10
N LYS A 50 4.21 19.35 1.87
CA LYS A 50 5.03 19.38 0.65
C LYS A 50 6.06 20.52 0.59
N ASP A 51 5.79 21.63 1.26
CA ASP A 51 6.63 22.83 1.23
C ASP A 51 7.48 22.97 2.51
N LEU A 52 7.39 22.01 3.44
CA LEU A 52 8.11 22.04 4.72
C LEU A 52 9.44 21.31 4.61
N SER A 53 10.44 21.78 5.35
CA SER A 53 11.68 21.03 5.54
C SER A 53 11.45 19.76 6.37
N TYR A 54 12.30 18.75 6.19
CA TYR A 54 12.22 17.52 6.99
C TYR A 54 12.27 17.80 8.51
N ALA A 55 13.08 18.78 8.93
CA ALA A 55 13.19 19.18 10.33
C ALA A 55 11.85 19.67 10.89
N GLU A 56 11.11 20.48 10.12
CA GLU A 56 9.80 20.98 10.51
C GLU A 56 8.75 19.88 10.53
N ILE A 57 8.76 18.97 9.55
CA ILE A 57 7.86 17.81 9.53
C ILE A 57 8.11 16.92 10.74
N HIS A 58 9.37 16.64 11.06
CA HIS A 58 9.76 15.85 12.22
C HIS A 58 9.31 16.52 13.53
N ALA A 59 9.57 17.81 13.69
CA ALA A 59 9.14 18.57 14.86
C ALA A 59 7.61 18.58 15.01
N LYS A 60 6.87 18.79 13.91
CA LYS A 60 5.40 18.74 13.89
C LYS A 60 4.87 17.38 14.35
N PHE A 61 5.48 16.30 13.87
CA PHE A 61 5.13 14.94 14.32
C PHE A 61 5.44 14.71 15.80
N GLN A 62 6.65 15.06 16.27
CA GLN A 62 7.04 14.90 17.68
C GLN A 62 6.12 15.68 18.62
N ASN A 63 5.76 16.92 18.24
CA ASN A 63 4.84 17.75 19.01
C ASN A 63 3.42 17.17 19.05
N TRP A 64 2.93 16.65 17.93
CA TRP A 64 1.64 15.97 17.88
C TRP A 64 1.65 14.68 18.72
N TYR A 65 2.68 13.85 18.56
CA TYR A 65 2.86 12.61 19.31
C TYR A 65 2.94 12.88 20.81
N GLY A 66 3.82 13.79 21.22
CA GLY A 66 3.95 14.21 22.61
C GLY A 66 2.63 14.73 23.18
N ASN A 67 1.94 15.64 22.50
CA ASN A 67 0.66 16.15 22.99
C ASN A 67 -0.41 15.05 23.05
N THR A 68 -0.51 14.19 22.05
CA THR A 68 -1.53 13.15 21.96
C THR A 68 -1.34 12.09 23.04
N PHE A 69 -0.14 11.53 23.17
CA PHE A 69 0.12 10.46 24.12
C PHE A 69 0.28 11.00 25.55
N HIS A 70 1.05 12.06 25.73
CA HIS A 70 1.40 12.55 27.07
C HIS A 70 0.22 13.25 27.76
N ARG A 71 -0.66 13.96 27.03
CA ARG A 71 -1.85 14.60 27.62
C ARG A 71 -3.06 13.67 27.71
N ASN A 72 -3.34 12.87 26.67
CA ASN A 72 -4.57 12.06 26.65
C ASN A 72 -4.40 10.70 27.34
N LEU A 73 -3.26 10.05 27.16
CA LEU A 73 -3.00 8.73 27.75
C LEU A 73 -2.24 8.84 29.08
N GLY A 74 -1.32 9.80 29.19
CA GLY A 74 -0.56 10.03 30.43
C GLY A 74 -1.44 10.17 31.67
N ARG A 75 -2.61 10.83 31.58
CA ARG A 75 -3.55 10.98 32.71
C ARG A 75 -4.00 9.65 33.34
N TYR A 76 -4.00 8.56 32.57
CA TYR A 76 -4.38 7.21 33.02
C TYR A 76 -3.20 6.37 33.51
N PHE A 77 -1.97 6.86 33.29
CA PHE A 77 -0.72 6.16 33.58
C PHE A 77 0.00 6.70 34.82
N TYR A 78 -0.53 7.76 35.43
CA TYR A 78 0.02 8.30 36.65
C TYR A 78 -0.66 7.71 37.89
N ALA A 79 0.14 7.10 38.75
CA ALA A 79 -0.31 6.49 40.00
C ALA A 79 -1.05 7.48 40.93
N HIS A 80 -0.75 8.78 40.87
CA HIS A 80 -1.44 9.79 41.69
C HIS A 80 -2.89 10.08 41.23
N ARG A 81 -3.27 9.72 40.01
CA ARG A 81 -4.64 9.93 39.49
C ARG A 81 -5.49 8.67 39.47
N CYS A 82 -4.88 7.50 39.36
CA CYS A 82 -5.58 6.22 39.23
C CYS A 82 -5.17 5.18 40.29
N GLY A 83 -4.42 5.56 41.32
CA GLY A 83 -3.94 4.67 42.37
C GLY A 83 -3.07 3.52 41.83
N ARG A 84 -3.14 2.34 42.46
CA ARG A 84 -2.41 1.14 42.03
C ARG A 84 -2.73 0.70 40.59
N MET A 85 -3.92 1.02 40.09
CA MET A 85 -4.33 0.75 38.70
C MET A 85 -3.57 1.63 37.71
N GLY A 86 -3.18 2.84 38.08
CA GLY A 86 -2.39 3.75 37.24
C GLY A 86 -1.00 3.22 36.91
N THR A 87 -0.41 2.38 37.77
CA THR A 87 0.89 1.74 37.51
C THR A 87 0.77 0.53 36.57
N PHE A 88 -0.33 -0.22 36.64
CA PHE A 88 -0.50 -1.47 35.90
C PHE A 88 -1.18 -1.28 34.53
N ALA A 89 -2.12 -0.33 34.42
CA ALA A 89 -2.83 -0.03 33.18
C ALA A 89 -1.91 0.26 31.97
N PRO A 90 -0.82 1.06 32.07
CA PRO A 90 0.08 1.27 30.93
C PRO A 90 0.74 -0.02 30.46
N MET A 91 1.14 -0.90 31.39
CA MET A 91 1.73 -2.18 31.03
C MET A 91 0.74 -3.05 30.28
N VAL A 92 -0.51 -3.14 30.74
CA VAL A 92 -1.55 -3.93 30.06
C VAL A 92 -1.87 -3.36 28.67
N VAL A 93 -2.06 -2.04 28.56
CA VAL A 93 -2.33 -1.38 27.27
C VAL A 93 -1.18 -1.60 26.30
N PHE A 94 0.07 -1.50 26.78
CA PHE A 94 1.25 -1.77 25.95
C PHE A 94 1.32 -3.24 25.52
N LEU A 95 1.14 -4.19 26.44
CA LEU A 95 1.22 -5.63 26.14
C LEU A 95 0.12 -6.08 25.18
N VAL A 96 -1.11 -5.61 25.37
CA VAL A 96 -2.22 -5.90 24.47
C VAL A 96 -1.96 -5.27 23.10
N GLY A 97 -1.56 -4.00 23.04
CA GLY A 97 -1.21 -3.34 21.78
C GLY A 97 -0.08 -4.04 21.04
N PHE A 98 0.98 -4.42 21.76
CA PHE A 98 2.11 -5.18 21.22
C PHE A 98 1.68 -6.56 20.71
N LYS A 99 0.85 -7.29 21.46
CA LYS A 99 0.33 -8.60 21.04
C LYS A 99 -0.50 -8.49 19.77
N VAL A 100 -1.40 -7.51 19.69
CA VAL A 100 -2.23 -7.29 18.50
C VAL A 100 -1.37 -6.92 17.30
N ALA A 101 -0.41 -5.99 17.46
CA ALA A 101 0.46 -5.57 16.37
C ALA A 101 1.36 -6.72 15.86
N THR A 102 1.98 -7.47 16.77
CA THR A 102 2.85 -8.61 16.42
C THR A 102 2.06 -9.74 15.79
N MET A 103 0.86 -10.07 16.28
CA MET A 103 0.05 -11.10 15.64
C MET A 103 -0.51 -10.64 14.31
N TYR A 104 -1.03 -9.42 14.18
CA TYR A 104 -1.57 -8.95 12.90
C TYR A 104 -0.51 -8.94 11.81
N TYR A 105 0.62 -8.25 12.04
CA TYR A 105 1.68 -8.16 11.05
C TYR A 105 2.43 -9.50 10.87
N GLY A 106 2.80 -10.14 11.98
CA GLY A 106 3.56 -11.39 11.95
C GLY A 106 2.79 -12.52 11.29
N THR A 107 1.50 -12.68 11.62
CA THR A 107 0.68 -13.74 11.02
C THR A 107 0.46 -13.50 9.53
N LEU A 108 0.18 -12.26 9.10
CA LEU A 108 0.01 -11.96 7.67
C LEU A 108 1.29 -12.24 6.89
N ARG A 109 2.44 -11.82 7.40
CA ARG A 109 3.74 -12.09 6.78
C ARG A 109 4.03 -13.59 6.70
N ASP A 110 3.87 -14.30 7.82
CA ASP A 110 4.23 -15.71 7.92
C ASP A 110 3.26 -16.60 7.11
N LEU A 111 2.00 -16.20 7.00
CA LEU A 111 1.00 -16.88 6.18
C LEU A 111 1.32 -16.75 4.68
N ASN A 112 1.65 -15.54 4.22
CA ASN A 112 2.06 -15.33 2.82
C ASN A 112 3.33 -16.13 2.50
N ALA A 113 4.35 -16.07 3.37
CA ALA A 113 5.58 -16.84 3.20
C ALA A 113 5.32 -18.36 3.19
N ALA A 114 4.41 -18.85 4.04
CA ALA A 114 4.05 -20.26 4.07
C ALA A 114 3.33 -20.69 2.77
N GLN A 115 2.44 -19.86 2.24
CA GLN A 115 1.75 -20.12 0.97
C GLN A 115 2.73 -20.17 -0.21
N GLU A 116 3.62 -19.18 -0.30
CA GLU A 116 4.65 -19.13 -1.35
C GLU A 116 5.62 -20.32 -1.26
N ALA A 117 6.09 -20.65 -0.06
CA ALA A 117 6.99 -21.79 0.15
C ALA A 117 6.30 -23.14 -0.15
N ALA A 118 5.02 -23.29 0.20
CA ALA A 118 4.25 -24.49 -0.12
C ALA A 118 4.02 -24.63 -1.63
N ALA A 119 3.77 -23.53 -2.34
CA ALA A 119 3.62 -23.53 -3.79
C ALA A 119 4.93 -23.89 -4.51
N ALA A 120 6.08 -23.41 -4.02
CA ALA A 120 7.39 -23.62 -4.64
C ALA A 120 8.01 -24.99 -4.32
N TYR A 121 7.91 -25.45 -3.07
CA TYR A 121 8.66 -26.60 -2.57
C TYR A 121 7.78 -27.70 -1.95
N GLY A 122 6.45 -27.54 -1.96
CA GLY A 122 5.54 -28.38 -1.19
C GLY A 122 5.51 -28.00 0.30
N GLN A 123 4.48 -28.46 1.02
CA GLN A 123 4.31 -28.10 2.42
C GLN A 123 5.50 -28.56 3.27
N GLY A 124 6.19 -27.59 3.89
CA GLY A 124 7.40 -27.86 4.68
C GLY A 124 8.67 -28.14 3.87
N GLY A 125 8.62 -28.06 2.54
CA GLY A 125 9.75 -28.41 1.66
C GLY A 125 11.00 -27.55 1.88
N TYR A 126 10.85 -26.31 2.36
CA TYR A 126 11.96 -25.44 2.76
C TYR A 126 12.76 -25.97 3.96
N LYS A 127 12.27 -27.00 4.67
CA LYS A 127 12.96 -27.66 5.77
C LYS A 127 13.58 -29.01 5.39
N ASN A 128 13.51 -29.40 4.12
CA ASN A 128 14.06 -30.69 3.69
C ASN A 128 15.58 -30.72 3.87
N ASN A 129 16.08 -31.90 4.24
CA ASN A 129 17.52 -32.13 4.32
C ASN A 129 18.17 -31.92 2.94
N PRO A 130 19.43 -31.45 2.90
CA PRO A 130 20.15 -31.33 1.64
C PRO A 130 20.26 -32.71 0.97
N VAL A 131 20.36 -32.69 -0.37
CA VAL A 131 20.51 -33.93 -1.16
C VAL A 131 21.81 -34.64 -0.74
N PRO A 132 21.75 -35.94 -0.40
CA PRO A 132 22.95 -36.72 -0.07
C PRO A 132 23.97 -36.68 -1.21
N LYS A 133 25.26 -36.62 -0.86
CA LYS A 133 26.37 -36.68 -1.82
C LYS A 133 26.77 -38.12 -2.09
#